data_AF-A0A328A9Z9-F1
#
_entry.id   AF-A0A328A9Z9-F1
#
_cell.length_a   1.000
_cell.length_b   1.000
_cell.length_c   1.000
_cell.angle_alpha   90.00
_cell.angle_beta   90.00
_cell.angle_gamma   90.00
#
_symmetry.space_group_name_H-M   'P 1'
#
loop_
_entity.id
_entity.type
_entity.pdbx_description
1 polymer ?
#
loop_
_entity_poly.entity_id
_entity_poly.type
_entity_poly.pdbx_seq_one_letter_code
_entity_poly.pdbx_strand_id
1 'polypeptide(L)'
;MQFAQFGAGCFWGVELAFQRVEGVVRTEVGYSQGHLHNPTYEDVCSGKTGHAEVVRLQFDPAVCPYESLLAVFWSRHNPTTLNRQGND
;
A
#
# COMPACT_ATOMS: atom_id res chain seq x y z
N MET A 1 14.03 6.64 11.27
CA MET A 1 12.77 5.98 10.86
C MET A 1 11.83 6.98 10.22
N GLN A 2 11.23 6.62 9.09
CA GLN A 2 10.20 7.42 8.39
C GLN A 2 9.02 6.53 7.99
N PHE A 3 7.88 7.16 7.67
CA PHE A 3 6.70 6.49 7.15
C PHE A 3 6.57 6.68 5.64
N ALA A 4 6.09 5.64 4.96
CA ALA A 4 5.65 5.69 3.57
C ALA A 4 4.29 4.98 3.45
N GLN A 5 3.51 5.35 2.44
CA GLN A 5 2.22 4.70 2.17
C GLN A 5 2.04 4.50 0.66
N PHE A 6 1.65 3.30 0.26
CA PHE A 6 1.44 2.93 -1.15
C PHE A 6 0.11 2.21 -1.34
N GLY A 7 -0.64 2.58 -2.38
CA GLY A 7 -1.84 1.88 -2.84
C GLY A 7 -1.58 1.28 -4.22
N ALA A 8 -1.71 -0.04 -4.34
CA ALA A 8 -1.26 -0.78 -5.52
C ALA A 8 -2.15 -2.02 -5.82
N GLY A 9 -3.44 -1.93 -5.53
CA GLY A 9 -4.40 -3.06 -5.57
C GLY A 9 -4.43 -3.85 -4.28
N CYS A 10 -4.79 -5.15 -4.36
CA CYS A 10 -4.88 -6.05 -3.21
C CYS A 10 -3.66 -5.95 -2.29
N PHE A 11 -3.86 -5.43 -1.08
CA PHE A 11 -2.78 -5.09 -0.17
C PHE A 11 -1.94 -6.29 0.33
N TRP A 12 -2.44 -7.53 0.22
CA TRP A 12 -1.74 -8.74 0.67
C TRP A 12 -0.48 -8.98 -0.16
N GLY A 13 -0.63 -8.88 -1.48
CA GLY A 13 0.49 -9.04 -2.41
C GLY A 13 1.47 -7.88 -2.36
N VAL A 14 1.01 -6.68 -2.01
CA VAL A 14 1.80 -5.46 -1.90
C VAL A 14 2.61 -5.46 -0.60
N GLU A 15 1.97 -5.81 0.52
CA GLU A 15 2.63 -5.91 1.83
C GLU A 15 3.77 -6.92 1.78
N LEU A 16 3.53 -8.11 1.21
CA LEU A 16 4.55 -9.14 1.06
C LEU A 16 5.77 -8.66 0.25
N ALA A 17 5.56 -7.79 -0.73
CA ALA A 17 6.66 -7.22 -1.51
C ALA A 17 7.54 -6.31 -0.65
N PHE A 18 6.93 -5.44 0.16
CA PHE A 18 7.67 -4.52 1.04
C PHE A 18 8.29 -5.20 2.25
N GLN A 19 7.70 -6.29 2.78
CA GLN A 19 8.29 -7.09 3.86
C GLN A 19 9.67 -7.67 3.51
N ARG A 20 9.99 -7.77 2.21
CA ARG A 20 11.26 -8.33 1.71
C ARG A 20 12.29 -7.27 1.38
N VAL A 21 11.98 -5.99 1.61
CA VAL A 21 12.89 -4.88 1.31
C VAL A 21 13.79 -4.61 2.51
N GLU A 22 15.10 -4.67 2.30
CA GLU A 22 16.08 -4.32 3.32
C GLU A 22 15.88 -2.87 3.76
N GLY A 23 15.90 -2.63 5.07
CA GLY A 23 15.63 -1.32 5.68
C GLY A 23 14.16 -1.02 5.95
N VAL A 24 13.21 -1.83 5.46
CA VAL A 24 11.83 -1.82 5.96
C VAL A 24 11.77 -2.61 7.26
N VAL A 25 11.33 -1.96 8.35
CA VAL A 25 11.29 -2.58 9.69
C VAL A 25 9.90 -3.00 10.12
N ARG A 26 8.86 -2.41 9.51
CA ARG A 26 7.46 -2.73 9.80
C ARG A 26 6.60 -2.46 8.57
N THR A 27 5.66 -3.35 8.35
CA THR A 27 4.56 -3.18 7.40
C THR A 27 3.24 -3.32 8.16
N GLU A 28 2.21 -2.64 7.66
CA GLU A 28 0.84 -2.87 8.06
C GLU A 28 -0.10 -2.47 6.94
N VAL A 29 -1.16 -3.24 6.75
CA VAL A 29 -2.22 -2.96 5.77
C VAL A 29 -3.34 -2.14 6.39
N GLY A 30 -4.06 -1.40 5.55
CA GLY A 30 -5.24 -0.67 5.99
C GLY A 30 -5.94 0.06 4.85
N TYR A 31 -6.80 1.00 5.26
CA TYR A 31 -7.66 1.77 4.37
C TYR A 31 -7.37 3.26 4.55
N SER A 32 -7.25 3.99 3.44
CA SER A 32 -6.92 5.42 3.48
C SER A 32 -7.57 6.19 2.32
N GLN A 33 -7.62 7.52 2.49
CA GLN A 33 -8.10 8.51 1.51
C GLN A 33 -9.62 8.48 1.22
N GLY A 34 -10.38 7.64 1.92
CA GLY A 34 -11.84 7.68 1.93
C GLY A 34 -12.42 8.57 3.04
N HIS A 35 -13.74 8.65 3.09
CA HIS A 35 -14.48 9.55 3.99
C HIS A 35 -15.05 8.87 5.24
N LEU A 36 -15.19 7.54 5.26
CA LEU A 36 -15.76 6.83 6.40
C LEU A 36 -14.71 6.68 7.51
N HIS A 37 -15.01 7.13 8.71
CA HIS A 37 -14.14 6.96 9.88
C HIS A 37 -14.21 5.51 10.41
N ASN A 38 -13.06 4.92 10.73
CA ASN A 38 -12.92 3.53 11.20
C ASN A 38 -13.71 2.49 10.34
N PRO A 39 -13.46 2.42 9.03
CA PRO A 39 -14.16 1.48 8.15
C PRO A 39 -13.76 0.02 8.47
N THR A 40 -14.72 -0.89 8.32
CA THR A 40 -14.45 -2.33 8.26
C THR A 40 -14.06 -2.77 6.85
N TYR A 41 -13.60 -4.00 6.69
CA TYR A 41 -13.33 -4.56 5.35
C TYR A 41 -14.59 -4.59 4.50
N GLU A 42 -15.71 -5.01 5.08
CA GLU A 42 -17.01 -5.09 4.42
C GLU A 42 -17.49 -3.71 3.95
N ASP A 43 -17.26 -2.66 4.74
CA ASP A 43 -17.57 -1.29 4.34
C ASP A 43 -16.78 -0.89 3.08
N VAL A 44 -15.49 -1.21 3.02
CA VAL A 44 -14.62 -0.88 1.89
C VAL A 44 -14.97 -1.70 0.65
N CYS A 45 -15.22 -3.00 0.81
CA CYS A 45 -15.66 -3.88 -0.29
C CYS A 45 -16.98 -3.42 -0.93
N SER A 46 -17.80 -2.63 -0.22
CA SER A 46 -19.00 -2.05 -0.82
C SER A 46 -18.72 -0.99 -1.89
N GLY A 47 -17.48 -0.48 -1.95
CA GLY A 47 -17.06 0.61 -2.86
C GLY A 47 -17.58 2.00 -2.48
N LYS A 48 -18.33 2.13 -1.37
CA LYS A 48 -19.04 3.37 -1.01
C LYS A 48 -18.24 4.30 -0.09
N THR A 49 -17.11 3.85 0.44
CA THR A 49 -16.35 4.62 1.45
C THR A 49 -15.32 5.56 0.82
N GLY A 50 -14.98 5.36 -0.45
CA GLY A 50 -13.90 6.04 -1.15
C GLY A 50 -12.49 5.66 -0.66
N HIS A 51 -12.36 4.70 0.25
CA HIS A 51 -11.04 4.25 0.70
C HIS A 51 -10.36 3.39 -0.35
N ALA A 52 -9.04 3.52 -0.44
CA ALA A 52 -8.18 2.58 -1.15
C ALA A 52 -7.52 1.62 -0.14
N GLU A 53 -7.30 0.39 -0.57
CA GLU A 53 -6.37 -0.51 0.11
C GLU A 53 -4.95 0.03 -0.01
N VAL A 54 -4.27 0.17 1.13
CA VAL A 54 -2.90 0.70 1.20
C VAL A 54 -2.03 -0.12 2.15
N VAL A 55 -0.73 -0.05 1.94
CA VAL A 55 0.29 -0.55 2.87
C VAL A 55 1.03 0.64 3.45
N ARG A 56 1.07 0.74 4.78
CA ARG A 56 1.92 1.68 5.52
C ARG A 56 3.22 0.99 5.91
N LEU A 57 4.33 1.65 5.63
CA LEU A 57 5.67 1.17 5.88
C LEU A 57 6.35 2.05 6.92
N GLN A 58 7.07 1.44 7.84
CA GLN A 58 8.11 2.11 8.61
C GLN A 58 9.47 1.63 8.09
N PHE A 59 10.32 2.56 7.67
CA PHE A 59 11.62 2.23 7.06
C PHE A 59 12.74 3.13 7.60
N ASP A 60 13.97 2.64 7.51
CA ASP A 60 15.18 3.42 7.80
C ASP A 60 15.74 4.02 6.49
N PRO A 61 15.65 5.35 6.29
CA PRO A 61 16.16 6.02 5.10
C PRO A 61 17.67 5.89 4.89
N ALA A 62 18.44 5.60 5.95
CA ALA A 62 19.87 5.38 5.85
C ALA A 62 20.22 4.04 5.18
N VAL A 63 19.30 3.06 5.26
CA VAL A 63 19.44 1.73 4.68
C VAL A 63 18.62 1.60 3.39
N CYS A 64 17.43 2.19 3.36
CA CYS A 64 16.48 2.13 2.26
C CYS A 64 16.09 3.56 1.84
N PRO A 65 16.76 4.14 0.82
CA PRO A 65 16.31 5.39 0.21
C PRO A 65 14.88 5.27 -0.31
N TYR A 66 14.12 6.36 -0.31
CA TYR A 66 12.71 6.34 -0.70
C TYR A 66 12.53 5.89 -2.16
N GLU A 67 13.52 6.15 -3.01
CA GLU A 67 13.59 5.72 -4.41
C GLU A 67 13.58 4.19 -4.53
N SER A 68 14.17 3.47 -3.58
CA SER A 68 14.12 2.00 -3.53
C SER A 68 12.70 1.50 -3.27
N LEU A 69 11.94 2.18 -2.41
CA LEU A 69 10.51 1.88 -2.19
C LEU A 69 9.68 2.16 -3.44
N LEU A 70 9.97 3.27 -4.14
CA LEU A 70 9.33 3.59 -5.41
C LEU A 70 9.62 2.54 -6.49
N ALA A 71 10.86 2.04 -6.59
CA ALA A 71 11.20 0.98 -7.54
C ALA A 71 10.39 -0.31 -7.29
N VAL A 72 10.21 -0.69 -6.02
CA VAL A 72 9.33 -1.82 -5.64
C VAL A 72 7.88 -1.52 -6.00
N PHE A 73 7.38 -0.33 -5.68
CA PHE A 73 6.03 0.09 -6.02
C PHE A 73 5.74 -0.04 -7.53
N TRP A 74 6.59 0.52 -8.39
CA TRP A 74 6.39 0.48 -9.85
C TRP A 74 6.53 -0.91 -10.47
N SER A 75 7.33 -1.79 -9.87
CA SER A 75 7.48 -3.17 -10.35
C SER A 75 6.35 -4.11 -9.90
N ARG A 76 5.53 -3.70 -8.92
CA ARG A 76 4.56 -4.60 -8.26
C ARG A 76 3.14 -4.51 -8.80
N HIS A 77 2.78 -3.45 -9.52
CA HIS A 77 1.42 -3.25 -10.03
C HIS A 77 1.40 -2.66 -11.45
N ASN A 78 0.22 -2.55 -12.05
CA ASN A 78 0.05 -1.83 -13.31
C ASN A 78 -0.47 -0.41 -12.99
N PRO A 79 0.39 0.63 -13.05
CA PRO A 79 -0.02 2.00 -12.69
C PRO A 79 -0.90 2.69 -13.74
N THR A 80 -1.29 2.00 -14.81
CA THR A 80 -2.07 2.56 -15.92
C THR A 80 -3.55 2.14 -15.90
N THR A 81 -3.94 1.27 -14.95
CA THR A 81 -5.33 0.82 -14.82
C THR A 81 -6.07 1.63 -13.75
N LEU A 82 -6.99 2.49 -14.19
CA LEU A 82 -7.82 3.30 -13.30
C LEU A 82 -8.78 2.41 -12.48
N ASN A 83 -8.78 2.59 -11.15
CA ASN A 83 -9.68 1.94 -10.19
C ASN A 83 -9.77 0.41 -10.33
N ARG A 84 -8.67 -0.23 -10.76
CA ARG A 84 -8.59 -1.67 -10.98
C ARG A 84 -7.14 -2.14 -10.94
N GLN A 85 -6.89 -3.32 -10.39
CA GLN A 85 -5.61 -3.99 -10.45
C GLN A 85 -5.80 -5.49 -10.72
N GLY A 86 -5.44 -5.92 -11.94
CA GLY A 86 -5.75 -7.28 -12.37
C GLY A 86 -7.26 -7.48 -12.50
N ASN A 87 -7.79 -8.46 -11.76
CA ASN A 87 -9.23 -8.78 -11.71
C ASN A 87 -9.97 -8.11 -10.54
N ASP A 88 -9.23 -7.40 -9.67
CA ASP A 88 -9.77 -6.62 -8.56
C ASP A 88 -10.07 -5.19 -8.99
#